data_AF-A0A969PZG8-F1
#
_entry.id   AF-A0A969PZG8-F1
#
_cell.length_a   1.000
_cell.length_b   1.000
_cell.length_c   1.000
_cell.angle_alpha   90.00
_cell.angle_beta   90.00
_cell.angle_gamma   90.00
#
_symmetry.space_group_name_H-M   'P 1'
#
loop_
_entity.id
_entity.type
_entity.pdbx_description
1 polymer ?
#
loop_
_entity_poly.entity_id
_entity_poly.type
_entity_poly.pdbx_seq_one_letter_code
_entity_poly.pdbx_strand_id
1 'polypeptide(L)' 'MTGGEGNDVLVGQAGGDILVGGMGHDVLNGAEGEDILAGESGNDTVYGGTGNDW' A
#
# COMPACT_ATOMS: atom_id res chain seq x y z
N MET A 1 1.36 -4.51 6.80
CA MET A 1 2.54 -3.63 6.93
C MET A 1 2.05 -2.20 7.08
N THR A 2 2.70 -1.39 7.92
CA THR A 2 2.38 0.02 8.13
C THR A 2 3.65 0.85 7.97
N GLY A 3 3.58 1.98 7.26
CA GLY A 3 4.67 2.95 7.10
C GLY A 3 4.79 3.87 8.33
N GLY A 4 3.69 4.51 8.71
CA GLY A 4 3.62 5.33 9.92
C GLY A 4 3.67 6.82 9.59
N GLU A 5 4.58 7.56 10.20
CA GLU A 5 4.81 8.97 9.83
C GLU A 5 5.99 9.09 8.87
N GLY A 6 5.84 9.90 7.83
CA GLY A 6 6.87 10.15 6.82
C GLY A 6 6.41 9.72 5.43
N ASN A 7 7.33 9.81 4.47
CA ASN A 7 7.07 9.33 3.11
C ASN A 7 7.65 7.93 3.00
N ASP A 8 6.78 6.93 2.96
CA ASP A 8 7.16 5.52 3.01
C ASP A 8 7.04 4.83 1.65
N VAL A 9 7.79 3.74 1.50
CA VAL A 9 7.66 2.83 0.35
C VAL A 9 7.34 1.44 0.89
N LEU A 10 6.12 0.99 0.63
CA LEU A 10 5.61 -0.29 1.05
C LEU A 10 5.39 -1.19 -0.16
N VAL A 11 5.93 -2.40 -0.11
CA VAL A 11 5.82 -3.39 -1.19
C VAL A 11 5.36 -4.72 -0.60
N GLY A 12 4.22 -5.18 -1.07
CA GLY A 12 3.65 -6.49 -0.82
C GLY A 12 4.40 -7.60 -1.54
N GLN A 13 3.89 -8.81 -1.42
CA GLN A 13 4.41 -10.01 -2.04
C GLN A 13 3.31 -10.68 -2.88
N ALA A 14 3.51 -11.93 -3.26
CA ALA A 14 2.40 -12.71 -3.79
C ALA A 14 1.49 -13.17 -2.64
N GLY A 15 0.18 -13.13 -2.85
CA GLY A 15 -0.85 -13.39 -1.85
C GLY A 15 -1.60 -12.11 -1.47
N GLY A 16 -2.62 -12.23 -0.62
CA GLY A 16 -3.34 -11.05 -0.14
C GLY A 16 -2.57 -10.34 0.96
N ASP A 17 -2.17 -9.10 0.70
CA ASP A 17 -1.45 -8.23 1.62
C ASP A 17 -2.34 -7.15 2.24
N ILE A 18 -1.90 -6.62 3.38
CA ILE A 18 -2.48 -5.41 3.98
C ILE A 18 -1.36 -4.38 4.08
N LEU A 19 -1.47 -3.27 3.35
CA LEU A 19 -0.48 -2.20 3.29
C LEU A 19 -1.14 -0.89 3.71
N VAL A 20 -0.58 -0.22 4.72
CA VAL A 20 -1.08 1.06 5.25
C VAL A 20 0.07 2.08 5.22
N GLY A 21 -0.07 3.16 4.44
CA GLY A 21 0.92 4.23 4.31
C GLY A 21 1.07 4.99 5.62
N GLY A 22 0.04 5.75 5.99
CA GLY A 22 0.01 6.49 7.24
C GLY A 22 -0.03 8.01 6.97
N MET A 23 0.77 8.78 7.69
CA MET A 23 0.89 10.22 7.44
C MET A 23 2.09 10.51 6.56
N GLY A 24 1.86 11.07 5.37
CA GLY A 24 2.90 11.57 4.49
C GLY A 24 2.57 11.34 3.01
N HIS A 25 3.60 11.24 2.17
CA HIS A 25 3.44 10.97 0.75
C HIS A 25 3.99 9.59 0.44
N ASP A 26 3.12 8.59 0.42
CA ASP A 26 3.53 7.20 0.41
C ASP A 26 3.46 6.56 -0.98
N VAL A 27 4.24 5.51 -1.17
CA VAL A 27 4.16 4.62 -2.33
C VAL A 27 3.84 3.21 -1.87
N LEU A 28 2.66 2.72 -2.24
CA LEU A 28 2.19 1.36 -1.92
C LEU A 28 2.16 0.51 -3.20
N ASN A 29 2.65 -0.72 -3.13
CA ASN A 29 2.53 -1.70 -4.22
C ASN A 29 2.06 -3.04 -3.66
N GLY A 30 0.84 -3.48 -4.03
CA GLY A 30 0.22 -4.73 -3.59
C GLY A 30 0.85 -5.99 -4.17
N ALA A 31 1.42 -5.89 -5.38
CA ALA A 31 1.95 -7.02 -6.16
C ALA A 31 0.87 -8.00 -6.65
N GLU A 32 0.97 -9.31 -6.41
CA GLU A 32 -0.02 -10.28 -6.93
C GLU A 32 -0.92 -10.77 -5.80
N GLY A 33 -2.23 -10.57 -5.86
CA GLY A 33 -3.14 -11.07 -4.84
C GLY A 33 -4.38 -10.22 -4.69
N GLU A 34 -5.23 -10.57 -3.73
CA GLU A 34 -6.35 -9.71 -3.33
C GLU A 34 -5.89 -8.89 -2.12
N ASP A 35 -5.52 -7.64 -2.37
CA ASP A 35 -4.86 -6.78 -1.38
C ASP A 35 -5.81 -5.79 -0.70
N ILE A 36 -5.41 -5.30 0.48
CA ILE A 36 -6.01 -4.15 1.15
C ILE A 36 -4.95 -3.03 1.22
N LEU A 37 -5.18 -1.94 0.49
CA LEU A 37 -4.21 -0.86 0.33
C LEU A 37 -4.79 0.48 0.83
N ALA A 38 -4.21 1.04 1.88
CA ALA A 38 -4.63 2.32 2.44
C ALA A 38 -3.47 3.32 2.49
N GLY A 39 -3.47 4.36 1.66
CA GLY A 39 -2.48 5.44 1.75
C GLY A 39 -2.62 6.29 3.03
N GLU A 40 -3.84 6.44 3.51
CA GLU A 40 -4.22 7.35 4.61
C GLU A 40 -4.01 8.84 4.26
N SER A 41 -3.16 9.56 4.99
CA SER A 41 -3.11 11.03 4.93
C SER A 41 -1.97 11.54 4.07
N GLY A 42 -2.33 12.16 2.95
CA GLY A 42 -1.41 12.94 2.13
C GLY A 42 -1.67 12.68 0.65
N ASN A 43 -0.62 12.78 -0.16
CA ASN A 43 -0.70 12.52 -1.60
C ASN A 43 0.06 11.25 -1.89
N ASP A 44 -0.67 10.14 -1.96
CA ASP A 44 -0.09 8.81 -2.07
C ASP A 44 -0.18 8.29 -3.50
N THR A 45 0.73 7.38 -3.82
CA THR A 45 0.70 6.59 -5.06
C THR A 45 0.46 5.14 -4.69
N VAL A 46 -0.68 4.60 -5.09
CA VAL A 46 -1.07 3.22 -4.79
C VAL A 46 -1.13 2.42 -6.08
N TYR A 47 -0.34 1.35 -6.14
CA TYR A 47 -0.36 0.35 -7.19
C TYR A 47 -1.00 -0.93 -6.63
N GLY A 48 -2.23 -1.23 -7.07
CA GLY A 48 -2.93 -2.47 -6.73
C GLY A 48 -2.13 -3.72 -7.11
N GLY A 49 -1.55 -3.69 -8.31
CA GLY A 49 -0.91 -4.86 -8.88
C GLY A 49 -1.94 -5.71 -9.63
N THR A 50 -1.93 -7.02 -9.45
CA THR A 50 -2.91 -7.92 -10.10
C THR A 50 -3.78 -8.61 -9.07
N GLY A 51 -5.08 -8.61 -9.31
CA GLY A 51 -6.07 -9.23 -8.44
C GLY A 51 -7.25 -8.30 -8.22
N ASN A 52 -8.10 -8.61 -7.26
CA ASN A 52 -9.22 -7.76 -6.89
C ASN A 52 -8.89 -7.12 -5.55
N ASP A 53 -8.55 -5.83 -5.57
CA ASP A 53 -8.02 -5.10 -4.42
C ASP A 53 -9.08 -4.19 -3.78
N TRP A 54 -8.88 -3.86 -2.50
CA TRP A 54 -9.74 -2.97 -1.70
C TRP A 54 -9.00 -1.84 -1.00
#